data_AF-A0A3A8NSZ3-F1
#
_entry.id   AF-A0A3A8NSZ3-F1
#
_cell.length_a   1.000
_cell.length_b   1.000
_cell.length_c   1.000
_cell.angle_alpha   90.00
_cell.angle_beta   90.00
_cell.angle_gamma   90.00
#
_symmetry.space_group_name_H-M   'P 1'
#
loop_
_entity.id
_entity.type
_entity.pdbx_description
1 polymer ?
#
loop_
_entity_poly.entity_id
_entity_poly.type
_entity_poly.pdbx_seq_one_letter_code
_entity_poly.pdbx_strand_id
1 'polypeptide(L)'
;MRRHLSQFLLPSLFIGLGGLACGGDAPPPDNTNTAPTLTGPTVQVTRVSSGVPVALTLEASDADGDPLTYVWTQSPASPAGTFDDASAPNPSWTAPPVDSSQRFTLEVTVSDGRGGSEQGSVDVDVRRGNQPPTVAATITGPSTLVAGATGTFTITASDPDGDPLTYTWAQTTPATPGTWVGDSTGASAHWYSPVVGTQTAFTLSVSVTDGASTPVVRTLTVPVSVPRYAADVQNVWKSVPSCTGCHDSGGLNLAAATSYSNLVNVTASACGSFKRVAPGDPDRSALIQKLEGTACGTRMPRNNPTYFNQHPDLLILVRSWILAGAAND
;
A
#
# COMPACT_ATOMS: atom_id res chain seq x y z
N MET A 1 52.02 1.96 -53.59
CA MET A 1 51.53 3.35 -53.71
C MET A 1 50.82 3.51 -55.05
N ARG A 2 49.64 4.14 -55.05
CA ARG A 2 48.96 4.93 -56.12
C ARG A 2 49.58 4.84 -57.53
N ARG A 3 48.85 4.68 -58.64
CA ARG A 3 47.48 5.06 -59.06
C ARG A 3 47.38 4.54 -60.51
N HIS A 4 46.18 4.25 -61.03
CA HIS A 4 45.70 4.91 -62.26
C HIS A 4 44.22 4.61 -62.52
N LEU A 5 43.55 5.65 -63.00
CA LEU A 5 42.12 5.82 -63.22
C LEU A 5 41.77 5.54 -64.69
N SER A 6 40.51 5.13 -64.91
CA SER A 6 39.63 5.38 -66.06
C SER A 6 40.09 5.03 -67.49
N GLN A 7 39.25 4.26 -68.22
CA GLN A 7 38.42 4.81 -69.30
C GLN A 7 37.42 3.79 -69.88
N PHE A 8 36.24 4.32 -70.24
CA PHE A 8 35.18 3.73 -71.06
C PHE A 8 35.68 3.31 -72.45
N LEU A 9 35.10 2.25 -73.03
CA LEU A 9 34.53 2.24 -74.39
C LEU A 9 33.80 0.89 -74.67
N LEU A 10 32.50 0.96 -74.93
CA LEU A 10 31.73 0.03 -75.78
C LEU A 10 31.92 0.46 -77.27
N PRO A 11 31.43 -0.26 -78.30
CA PRO A 11 30.89 -1.64 -78.38
C PRO A 11 31.53 -2.42 -79.54
N SER A 12 31.20 -3.70 -79.75
CA SER A 12 30.92 -4.26 -81.09
C SER A 12 30.37 -5.67 -81.00
N LEU A 13 29.12 -5.75 -81.45
CA LEU A 13 28.33 -6.91 -81.80
C LEU A 13 29.02 -7.69 -82.95
N PHE A 14 29.25 -8.99 -82.78
CA PHE A 14 29.24 -9.92 -83.92
C PHE A 14 28.58 -11.24 -83.53
N ILE A 15 27.58 -11.55 -84.35
CA ILE A 15 26.66 -12.68 -84.30
C ILE A 15 27.34 -13.91 -84.91
N GLY A 16 27.26 -15.02 -84.20
CA GLY A 16 27.56 -16.39 -84.67
C GLY A 16 27.30 -17.32 -83.48
N LEU A 17 26.58 -18.43 -83.56
CA LEU A 17 26.18 -19.25 -84.68
C LEU A 17 24.95 -20.03 -84.17
N GLY A 18 23.85 -20.04 -84.92
CA GLY A 18 22.70 -20.87 -84.60
C GLY A 18 23.01 -22.34 -84.85
N GLY A 19 23.09 -23.12 -83.77
CA GLY A 19 22.92 -24.57 -83.77
C GLY A 19 21.78 -24.90 -82.82
N LEU A 20 20.61 -25.20 -83.38
CA LEU A 20 19.45 -25.68 -82.63
C LEU A 20 19.80 -27.04 -82.01
N ALA A 21 20.11 -27.05 -80.71
CA ALA A 21 19.95 -28.20 -79.85
C ALA A 21 18.60 -28.04 -79.12
N CYS A 22 17.59 -28.71 -79.67
CA CYS A 22 16.30 -28.92 -79.04
C CYS A 22 16.42 -29.95 -77.91
N GLY A 23 15.78 -29.68 -76.77
CA GLY A 23 15.53 -30.66 -75.71
C GLY A 23 16.47 -30.60 -74.52
N GLY A 24 16.55 -29.47 -73.84
CA GLY A 24 16.82 -29.50 -72.40
C GLY A 24 15.54 -29.92 -71.71
N ASP A 25 15.33 -31.23 -71.57
CA ASP A 25 14.32 -31.73 -70.63
C ASP A 25 14.74 -31.19 -69.27
N ALA A 26 14.00 -30.20 -68.77
CA ALA A 26 14.06 -29.88 -67.36
C ALA A 26 13.82 -31.20 -66.61
N PRO A 27 14.64 -31.56 -65.62
CA PRO A 27 14.34 -32.73 -64.80
C PRO A 27 12.89 -32.60 -64.34
N PRO A 28 12.10 -33.70 -64.38
CA PRO A 28 10.72 -33.66 -63.92
C PRO A 28 10.71 -33.01 -62.53
N PRO A 29 9.74 -32.14 -62.20
CA PRO A 29 9.66 -31.54 -60.88
C PRO A 29 9.81 -32.65 -59.85
N ASP A 30 10.81 -32.50 -58.98
CA ASP A 30 11.09 -33.46 -57.93
C ASP A 30 9.81 -33.59 -57.09
N ASN A 31 9.15 -34.72 -57.21
CA ASN A 31 7.87 -34.99 -56.58
C ASN A 31 8.06 -35.55 -55.16
N THR A 32 9.24 -35.32 -54.58
CA THR A 32 9.52 -35.59 -53.17
C THR A 32 9.11 -34.39 -52.33
N ASN A 33 8.27 -34.65 -51.34
CA ASN A 33 7.79 -33.65 -50.39
C ASN A 33 8.94 -33.17 -49.48
N THR A 34 9.06 -31.86 -49.33
CA THR A 34 10.01 -31.18 -48.44
C THR A 34 9.34 -30.89 -47.11
N ALA A 35 10.01 -31.18 -46.00
CA ALA A 35 9.47 -30.81 -44.69
C ALA A 35 9.48 -29.28 -44.49
N PRO A 36 8.57 -28.73 -43.65
CA PRO A 36 8.54 -27.32 -43.35
C PRO A 36 9.82 -26.84 -42.65
N THR A 37 10.14 -25.56 -42.84
CA THR A 37 11.24 -24.87 -42.16
C THR A 37 10.71 -23.90 -41.12
N LEU A 38 11.36 -23.82 -39.95
CA LEU A 38 10.94 -22.98 -38.84
C LEU A 38 12.00 -21.93 -38.46
N THR A 39 11.55 -20.73 -38.11
CA THR A 39 12.32 -19.72 -37.38
C THR A 39 11.57 -19.36 -36.10
N GLY A 40 12.11 -19.74 -34.96
CA GLY A 40 11.44 -19.68 -33.65
C GLY A 40 11.04 -21.07 -33.12
N PRO A 41 10.10 -21.16 -32.18
CA PRO A 41 9.31 -20.06 -31.61
C PRO A 41 10.10 -19.13 -30.68
N THR A 42 9.63 -17.90 -30.52
CA THR A 42 10.23 -16.90 -29.62
C THR A 42 9.17 -16.21 -28.76
N VAL A 43 9.60 -15.64 -27.63
CA VAL A 43 8.77 -14.84 -26.73
C VAL A 43 9.47 -13.53 -26.39
N GLN A 44 8.71 -12.45 -26.21
CA GLN A 44 9.26 -11.14 -25.82
C GLN A 44 9.71 -11.12 -24.36
N VAL A 45 9.06 -11.91 -23.50
CA VAL A 45 9.33 -11.97 -22.07
C VAL A 45 9.42 -13.43 -21.64
N THR A 46 10.61 -13.86 -21.22
CA THR A 46 10.87 -15.24 -20.77
C THR A 46 10.56 -15.44 -19.29
N ARG A 47 10.13 -14.41 -18.57
CA ARG A 47 9.80 -14.47 -17.15
C ARG A 47 8.52 -13.72 -16.84
N VAL A 48 7.48 -14.43 -16.42
CA VAL A 48 6.15 -13.86 -16.14
C VAL A 48 5.58 -14.37 -14.82
N SER A 49 4.59 -13.67 -14.29
CA SER A 49 3.82 -14.16 -13.13
C SER A 49 2.65 -15.03 -13.62
N SER A 50 2.16 -15.92 -12.77
CA SER A 50 0.93 -16.67 -13.02
C SER A 50 -0.21 -15.75 -13.49
N GLY A 51 -0.99 -16.21 -14.48
CA GLY A 51 -2.12 -15.48 -15.04
C GLY A 51 -1.76 -14.41 -16.09
N VAL A 52 -0.47 -14.15 -16.34
CA VAL A 52 -0.03 -13.20 -17.38
C VAL A 52 0.06 -13.92 -18.74
N PRO A 53 -0.57 -13.38 -19.81
CA PRO A 53 -0.41 -13.90 -21.16
C PRO A 53 0.94 -13.51 -21.76
N VAL A 54 1.57 -14.43 -22.48
CA VAL A 54 2.75 -14.19 -23.34
C VAL A 54 2.39 -14.47 -24.78
N ALA A 55 2.79 -13.57 -25.69
CA ALA A 55 2.62 -13.79 -27.12
C ALA A 55 3.78 -14.62 -27.67
N LEU A 56 3.46 -15.66 -28.44
CA LEU A 56 4.43 -16.52 -29.13
C LEU A 56 4.56 -16.06 -30.58
N THR A 57 5.79 -16.02 -31.08
CA THR A 57 6.07 -15.72 -32.48
C THR A 57 6.80 -16.88 -33.15
N LEU A 58 6.25 -17.35 -34.27
CA LEU A 58 6.78 -18.44 -35.08
C LEU A 58 6.63 -18.09 -36.56
N GLU A 59 7.73 -18.14 -37.29
CA GLU A 59 7.71 -18.11 -38.75
C GLU A 59 7.94 -19.53 -39.27
N ALA A 60 7.03 -20.00 -40.12
CA ALA A 60 7.11 -21.31 -40.75
C ALA A 60 6.87 -21.17 -42.26
N SER A 61 7.63 -21.91 -43.06
CA SER A 61 7.44 -21.93 -44.52
C SER A 61 7.68 -23.32 -45.09
N ASP A 62 6.93 -23.62 -46.15
CA ASP A 62 7.01 -24.88 -46.89
C ASP A 62 7.48 -24.60 -48.32
N ALA A 63 8.46 -25.36 -48.81
CA ALA A 63 9.05 -25.13 -50.12
C ALA A 63 8.14 -25.58 -51.29
N ASP A 64 7.26 -26.54 -51.02
CA ASP A 64 6.29 -27.09 -51.97
C ASP A 64 4.98 -26.29 -51.97
N GLY A 65 4.81 -25.39 -50.99
CA GLY A 65 3.65 -24.54 -50.84
C GLY A 65 2.45 -25.24 -50.21
N ASP A 66 2.68 -26.37 -49.53
CA ASP A 66 1.62 -27.10 -48.83
C ASP A 66 1.13 -26.31 -47.60
N PRO A 67 -0.18 -26.37 -47.29
CA PRO A 67 -0.75 -25.67 -46.14
C PRO A 67 -0.25 -26.26 -44.82
N LEU A 68 0.20 -25.40 -43.91
CA LEU A 68 0.76 -25.81 -42.63
C LEU A 68 -0.30 -25.88 -41.52
N THR A 69 -0.15 -26.88 -40.66
CA THR A 69 -0.94 -27.08 -39.45
C THR A 69 -0.04 -26.98 -38.22
N TYR A 70 -0.56 -26.43 -37.12
CA TYR A 70 0.19 -26.17 -35.89
C TYR A 70 -0.47 -26.89 -34.72
N VAL A 71 0.35 -27.46 -33.84
CA VAL A 71 -0.10 -28.04 -32.57
C VAL A 71 0.82 -27.55 -31.47
N TRP A 72 0.29 -26.67 -30.63
CA TRP A 72 0.99 -26.18 -29.45
C TRP A 72 0.71 -27.04 -28.22
N THR A 73 1.76 -27.30 -27.46
CA THR A 73 1.72 -28.03 -26.19
C THR A 73 2.62 -27.35 -25.17
N GLN A 74 2.50 -27.77 -23.90
CA GLN A 74 3.38 -27.34 -22.84
C GLN A 74 3.97 -28.54 -22.07
N SER A 75 5.16 -28.35 -21.54
CA SER A 75 5.79 -29.26 -20.57
C SER A 75 6.31 -28.45 -19.38
N PRO A 76 5.99 -28.83 -18.13
CA PRO A 76 5.14 -29.96 -17.74
C PRO A 76 3.65 -29.72 -18.07
N ALA A 77 2.91 -30.81 -18.23
CA ALA A 77 1.47 -30.75 -18.54
C ALA A 77 0.60 -30.24 -17.37
N SER A 78 1.11 -30.32 -16.14
CA SER A 78 0.43 -29.81 -14.93
C SER A 78 1.41 -28.99 -14.08
N PRO A 79 0.97 -27.82 -13.55
CA PRO A 79 -0.34 -27.19 -13.78
C PRO A 79 -0.48 -26.71 -15.24
N ALA A 80 -1.69 -26.77 -15.80
CA ALA A 80 -1.94 -26.47 -17.21
C ALA A 80 -2.22 -24.99 -17.44
N GLY A 81 -1.42 -24.33 -18.27
CA GLY A 81 -1.71 -23.02 -18.84
C GLY A 81 -2.74 -23.11 -19.96
N THR A 82 -3.03 -22.00 -20.62
CA THR A 82 -4.07 -21.94 -21.67
C THR A 82 -3.57 -21.16 -22.88
N PHE A 83 -3.61 -21.78 -24.06
CA PHE A 83 -3.44 -21.08 -25.33
C PHE A 83 -4.79 -20.49 -25.76
N ASP A 84 -4.78 -19.27 -26.28
CA ASP A 84 -5.98 -18.65 -26.89
C ASP A 84 -6.42 -19.39 -28.17
N ASP A 85 -5.46 -19.84 -28.97
CA ASP A 85 -5.65 -20.73 -30.12
C ASP A 85 -4.40 -21.61 -30.33
N ALA A 86 -4.40 -22.83 -29.77
CA ALA A 86 -3.28 -23.78 -29.91
C ALA A 86 -3.01 -24.27 -31.35
N SER A 87 -3.80 -23.84 -32.34
CA SER A 87 -3.64 -24.16 -33.76
C SER A 87 -3.19 -22.98 -34.62
N ALA A 88 -3.08 -21.78 -34.04
CA ALA A 88 -2.55 -20.62 -34.71
C ALA A 88 -1.01 -20.67 -34.81
N PRO A 89 -0.41 -20.00 -35.82
CA PRO A 89 1.04 -19.86 -35.89
C PRO A 89 1.60 -19.01 -34.74
N ASN A 90 0.86 -17.99 -34.28
CA ASN A 90 1.32 -17.03 -33.28
C ASN A 90 0.29 -16.88 -32.15
N PRO A 91 0.08 -17.91 -31.31
CA PRO A 91 -0.89 -17.82 -30.22
C PRO A 91 -0.35 -17.04 -29.02
N SER A 92 -1.23 -16.71 -28.10
CA SER A 92 -0.87 -16.31 -26.75
C SER A 92 -1.08 -17.44 -25.75
N TRP A 93 -0.07 -17.70 -24.93
CA TRP A 93 -0.15 -18.64 -23.81
C TRP A 93 -0.28 -17.90 -22.49
N THR A 94 -1.31 -18.23 -21.71
CA THR A 94 -1.54 -17.70 -20.36
C THR A 94 -0.95 -18.65 -19.32
N ALA A 95 -0.02 -18.13 -18.51
CA ALA A 95 0.69 -18.92 -17.52
C ALA A 95 -0.24 -19.45 -16.41
N PRO A 96 -0.11 -20.72 -16.00
CA PRO A 96 -0.93 -21.28 -14.92
C PRO A 96 -0.56 -20.73 -13.54
N PRO A 97 -1.45 -20.89 -12.54
CA PRO A 97 -1.08 -20.78 -11.14
C PRO A 97 0.03 -21.78 -10.79
N VAL A 98 1.10 -21.30 -10.16
CA VAL A 98 2.18 -22.14 -9.65
C VAL A 98 2.43 -21.82 -8.18
N ASP A 99 2.81 -22.83 -7.40
CA ASP A 99 3.10 -22.67 -5.97
C ASP A 99 4.53 -22.16 -5.72
N SER A 100 5.41 -22.31 -6.71
CA SER A 100 6.79 -21.82 -6.69
C SER A 100 7.24 -21.49 -8.11
N SER A 101 8.40 -20.82 -8.25
CA SER A 101 8.94 -20.53 -9.59
C SER A 101 9.19 -21.82 -10.37
N GLN A 102 8.59 -21.93 -11.55
CA GLN A 102 8.59 -23.13 -12.36
C GLN A 102 8.79 -22.79 -13.83
N ARG A 103 9.63 -23.56 -14.51
CA ARG A 103 9.86 -23.43 -15.95
C ARG A 103 8.84 -24.25 -16.73
N PHE A 104 8.29 -23.64 -17.78
CA PHE A 104 7.45 -24.28 -18.79
C PHE A 104 8.16 -24.19 -20.13
N THR A 105 8.24 -25.31 -20.83
CA THR A 105 8.65 -25.38 -22.23
C THR A 105 7.38 -25.41 -23.08
N LEU A 106 7.23 -24.41 -23.95
CA LEU A 106 6.14 -24.34 -24.92
C LEU A 106 6.65 -24.88 -26.24
N GLU A 107 6.01 -25.93 -26.74
CA GLU A 107 6.47 -26.68 -27.90
C GLU A 107 5.41 -26.65 -28.99
N VAL A 108 5.83 -26.40 -30.23
CA VAL A 108 5.00 -26.42 -31.41
C VAL A 108 5.46 -27.53 -32.35
N THR A 109 4.52 -28.33 -32.83
CA THR A 109 4.71 -29.21 -34.00
C THR A 109 4.04 -28.58 -35.20
N VAL A 110 4.79 -28.42 -36.29
CA VAL A 110 4.28 -27.91 -37.57
C VAL A 110 4.32 -29.03 -38.59
N SER A 111 3.21 -29.30 -39.28
CA SER A 111 3.14 -30.34 -40.32
C SER A 111 2.50 -29.82 -41.61
N ASP A 112 3.02 -30.31 -42.74
CA ASP A 112 2.55 -30.07 -44.10
C ASP A 112 1.37 -30.99 -44.52
N GLY A 113 1.01 -31.98 -43.70
CA GLY A 113 -0.02 -32.98 -44.02
C GLY A 113 0.35 -33.96 -45.15
N ARG A 114 1.58 -33.91 -45.66
CA ARG A 114 2.16 -34.78 -46.70
C ARG A 114 3.24 -35.73 -46.16
N GLY A 115 3.54 -35.62 -44.87
CA GLY A 115 4.48 -36.49 -44.16
C GLY A 115 5.71 -35.77 -43.65
N GLY A 116 5.87 -34.48 -43.93
CA GLY A 116 6.85 -33.61 -43.30
C GLY A 116 6.32 -33.00 -42.02
N SER A 117 7.21 -32.90 -41.04
CA SER A 117 6.93 -32.22 -39.76
C SER A 117 8.22 -31.70 -39.16
N GLU A 118 8.15 -30.53 -38.54
CA GLU A 118 9.25 -29.92 -37.80
C GLU A 118 8.75 -29.44 -36.43
N GLN A 119 9.65 -29.37 -35.44
CA GLN A 119 9.31 -28.97 -34.07
C GLN A 119 10.16 -27.77 -33.64
N GLY A 120 9.58 -26.94 -32.78
CA GLY A 120 10.30 -25.84 -32.13
C GLY A 120 9.81 -25.66 -30.70
N SER A 121 10.67 -25.14 -29.84
CA SER A 121 10.32 -24.90 -28.45
C SER A 121 10.91 -23.61 -27.90
N VAL A 122 10.25 -23.07 -26.87
CA VAL A 122 10.69 -21.89 -26.13
C VAL A 122 10.38 -22.06 -24.65
N ASP A 123 11.34 -21.67 -23.79
CA ASP A 123 11.19 -21.73 -22.35
C ASP A 123 10.63 -20.43 -21.76
N VAL A 124 9.70 -20.57 -20.83
CA VAL A 124 9.11 -19.50 -20.04
C VAL A 124 9.21 -19.84 -18.56
N ASP A 125 9.90 -19.01 -17.78
CA ASP A 125 9.97 -19.10 -16.33
C ASP A 125 8.74 -18.41 -15.71
N VAL A 126 7.79 -19.20 -15.20
CA VAL A 126 6.60 -18.70 -14.51
C VAL A 126 6.88 -18.59 -13.02
N ARG A 127 6.66 -17.40 -12.46
CA ARG A 127 6.70 -17.15 -11.02
C ARG A 127 5.30 -17.23 -10.45
N ARG A 128 5.21 -17.72 -9.21
CA ARG A 128 4.00 -17.60 -8.42
C ARG A 128 3.56 -16.13 -8.37
N GLY A 129 2.27 -15.87 -8.58
CA GLY A 129 1.70 -14.53 -8.41
C GLY A 129 1.66 -14.12 -6.93
N ASN A 130 1.65 -12.81 -6.65
CA ASN A 130 1.59 -12.26 -5.29
C ASN A 130 0.35 -12.75 -4.53
N GLN A 131 0.52 -13.16 -3.28
CA GLN A 131 -0.56 -13.49 -2.35
C GLN A 131 -0.82 -12.31 -1.41
N PRO A 132 -2.10 -11.92 -1.20
CA PRO A 132 -2.42 -10.80 -0.34
C PRO A 132 -2.06 -11.10 1.13
N PRO A 133 -1.81 -10.04 1.93
CA PRO A 133 -1.49 -10.21 3.34
C PRO A 133 -2.67 -10.80 4.13
N THR A 134 -2.35 -11.67 5.07
CA THR A 134 -3.30 -12.17 6.07
C THR A 134 -3.31 -11.25 7.28
N VAL A 135 -4.44 -10.58 7.53
CA VAL A 135 -4.61 -9.63 8.63
C VAL A 135 -5.68 -10.13 9.60
N ALA A 136 -5.38 -10.11 10.90
CA ALA A 136 -6.32 -10.48 11.96
C ALA A 136 -7.66 -9.74 11.83
N ALA A 137 -8.74 -10.41 12.27
CA ALA A 137 -10.09 -9.89 12.13
C ALA A 137 -10.35 -8.65 13.01
N THR A 138 -9.64 -8.52 14.13
CA THR A 138 -9.88 -7.49 15.15
C THR A 138 -8.61 -6.77 15.54
N ILE A 139 -8.72 -5.45 15.68
CA ILE A 139 -7.70 -4.61 16.32
C ILE A 139 -7.78 -4.84 17.84
N THR A 140 -6.63 -5.01 18.49
CA THR A 140 -6.52 -5.08 19.95
C THR A 140 -6.25 -3.69 20.52
N GLY A 141 -6.93 -3.32 21.60
CA GLY A 141 -6.77 -2.03 22.26
C GLY A 141 -7.70 -1.88 23.46
N PRO A 142 -7.70 -0.71 24.12
CA PRO A 142 -8.61 -0.43 25.22
C PRO A 142 -10.08 -0.44 24.75
N SER A 143 -10.96 -0.99 25.58
CA SER A 143 -12.40 -1.02 25.30
C SER A 143 -13.08 0.35 25.50
N THR A 144 -12.46 1.24 26.28
CA THR A 144 -12.91 2.62 26.52
C THR A 144 -11.69 3.50 26.77
N LEU A 145 -11.77 4.78 26.43
CA LEU A 145 -10.77 5.79 26.81
C LEU A 145 -11.42 6.95 27.57
N VAL A 146 -10.63 7.65 28.38
CA VAL A 146 -11.00 8.98 28.90
C VAL A 146 -10.46 10.03 27.93
N ALA A 147 -11.17 11.15 27.76
CA ALA A 147 -10.68 12.23 26.89
C ALA A 147 -9.25 12.66 27.26
N GLY A 148 -8.36 12.71 26.27
CA GLY A 148 -6.93 12.98 26.46
C GLY A 148 -6.09 11.75 26.83
N ALA A 149 -6.65 10.66 27.37
CA ALA A 149 -5.87 9.45 27.63
C ALA A 149 -5.38 8.82 26.32
N THR A 150 -4.10 8.44 26.27
CA THR A 150 -3.52 7.74 25.11
C THR A 150 -3.81 6.24 25.18
N GLY A 151 -4.43 5.71 24.13
CA GLY A 151 -4.59 4.27 23.92
C GLY A 151 -3.52 3.71 22.99
N THR A 152 -3.10 2.48 23.25
CA THR A 152 -2.27 1.69 22.34
C THR A 152 -3.16 0.71 21.58
N PHE A 153 -3.05 0.72 20.25
CA PHE A 153 -3.80 -0.14 19.34
C PHE A 153 -2.84 -1.01 18.55
N THR A 154 -3.11 -2.30 18.49
CA THR A 154 -2.26 -3.27 17.79
C THR A 154 -3.07 -4.17 16.87
N ILE A 155 -2.44 -4.60 15.78
CA ILE A 155 -3.01 -5.57 14.84
C ILE A 155 -1.91 -6.56 14.46
N THR A 156 -2.26 -7.84 14.30
CA THR A 156 -1.32 -8.84 13.79
C THR A 156 -1.59 -9.09 12.30
N ALA A 157 -0.53 -9.08 11.50
CA ALA A 157 -0.60 -9.42 10.08
C ALA A 157 0.67 -10.18 9.66
N SER A 158 0.55 -10.96 8.60
CA SER A 158 1.65 -11.69 7.97
C SER A 158 1.44 -11.77 6.47
N ASP A 159 2.51 -11.79 5.71
CA ASP A 159 2.47 -11.98 4.26
C ASP A 159 2.93 -13.39 3.89
N PRO A 160 2.16 -14.17 3.10
CA PRO A 160 2.58 -15.51 2.66
C PRO A 160 3.84 -15.53 1.79
N ASP A 161 4.14 -14.43 1.09
CA ASP A 161 5.34 -14.27 0.26
C ASP A 161 6.54 -13.71 1.04
N GLY A 162 6.31 -13.32 2.30
CA GLY A 162 7.31 -12.64 3.12
C GLY A 162 7.54 -11.18 2.70
N ASP A 163 6.63 -10.62 1.91
CA ASP A 163 6.71 -9.22 1.50
C ASP A 163 6.56 -8.27 2.69
N PRO A 164 7.29 -7.14 2.71
CA PRO A 164 7.23 -6.18 3.79
C PRO A 164 5.85 -5.51 3.84
N LEU A 165 5.23 -5.52 5.01
CA LEU A 165 3.91 -4.92 5.22
C LEU A 165 4.01 -3.46 5.64
N THR A 166 3.20 -2.62 5.01
CA THR A 166 3.00 -1.22 5.38
C THR A 166 1.64 -1.05 6.06
N TYR A 167 1.62 -0.30 7.18
CA TYR A 167 0.41 -0.02 7.95
C TYR A 167 0.05 1.46 7.83
N THR A 168 -1.24 1.77 7.73
CA THR A 168 -1.74 3.14 7.77
C THR A 168 -2.90 3.21 8.74
N TRP A 169 -2.66 3.85 9.88
CA TRP A 169 -3.67 4.08 10.90
C TRP A 169 -4.39 5.40 10.65
N ALA A 170 -5.71 5.41 10.84
CA ALA A 170 -6.54 6.59 10.66
C ALA A 170 -7.73 6.58 11.63
N GLN A 171 -8.27 7.77 11.89
CA GLN A 171 -9.60 7.92 12.46
C GLN A 171 -10.57 8.22 11.32
N THR A 172 -11.68 7.48 11.24
CA THR A 172 -12.69 7.66 10.20
C THR A 172 -13.90 8.47 10.70
N THR A 173 -14.30 8.28 11.95
CA THR A 173 -15.43 9.02 12.55
C THR A 173 -15.20 9.29 14.03
N PRO A 174 -15.73 10.40 14.59
CA PRO A 174 -16.29 11.56 13.90
C PRO A 174 -15.23 12.33 13.10
N ALA A 175 -15.65 13.38 12.38
CA ALA A 175 -14.74 14.20 11.56
C ALA A 175 -13.73 15.01 12.41
N THR A 176 -14.06 15.30 13.67
CA THR A 176 -13.14 15.97 14.60
C THR A 176 -11.99 15.03 14.94
N PRO A 177 -10.77 15.29 14.46
CA PRO A 177 -9.67 14.33 14.55
C PRO A 177 -9.08 14.28 15.95
N GLY A 178 -8.81 13.08 16.46
CA GLY A 178 -7.83 12.89 17.52
C GLY A 178 -6.41 12.92 16.97
N THR A 179 -5.44 12.57 17.81
CA THR A 179 -4.02 12.69 17.49
C THR A 179 -3.33 11.35 17.60
N TRP A 180 -2.60 10.98 16.56
CA TRP A 180 -1.65 9.87 16.58
C TRP A 180 -0.31 10.32 17.19
N VAL A 181 0.25 9.50 18.06
CA VAL A 181 1.49 9.80 18.80
C VAL A 181 2.63 8.94 18.28
N GLY A 182 3.73 9.60 17.89
CA GLY A 182 4.92 8.92 17.39
C GLY A 182 4.71 8.30 16.01
N ASP A 183 5.37 7.16 15.77
CA ASP A 183 5.21 6.41 14.53
C ASP A 183 3.87 5.64 14.52
N SER A 184 3.18 5.73 13.39
CA SER A 184 1.89 5.08 13.13
C SER A 184 1.93 4.29 11.81
N THR A 185 3.13 3.85 11.40
CA THR A 185 3.34 3.06 10.17
C THR A 185 3.57 1.57 10.43
N GLY A 186 3.55 1.15 11.70
CA GLY A 186 3.73 -0.23 12.12
C GLY A 186 2.45 -0.93 12.59
N ALA A 187 2.61 -2.19 13.03
CA ALA A 187 1.56 -3.02 13.61
C ALA A 187 1.00 -2.50 14.94
N SER A 188 1.61 -1.46 15.52
CA SER A 188 1.19 -0.79 16.74
C SER A 188 1.15 0.71 16.52
N ALA A 189 0.11 1.36 17.02
CA ALA A 189 -0.04 2.81 16.98
C ALA A 189 -0.65 3.35 18.27
N HIS A 190 -0.33 4.60 18.59
CA HIS A 190 -0.80 5.28 19.80
C HIS A 190 -1.70 6.44 19.41
N TRP A 191 -2.85 6.56 20.05
CA TRP A 191 -3.82 7.61 19.73
C TRP A 191 -4.51 8.14 20.98
N TYR A 192 -4.76 9.45 21.02
CA TYR A 192 -5.64 10.08 21.99
C TYR A 192 -6.72 10.91 21.31
N SER A 193 -7.86 11.05 21.97
CA SER A 193 -9.03 11.75 21.47
C SER A 193 -8.89 13.27 21.48
N PRO A 194 -9.65 14.00 20.64
CA PRO A 194 -9.79 15.44 20.78
C PRO A 194 -10.62 15.79 22.02
N VAL A 195 -10.82 17.10 22.24
CA VAL A 195 -11.72 17.59 23.29
C VAL A 195 -13.15 17.10 23.04
N VAL A 196 -13.77 16.49 24.06
CA VAL A 196 -15.17 16.03 24.01
C VAL A 196 -15.95 16.52 25.22
N GLY A 197 -17.18 16.99 25.00
CA GLY A 197 -18.09 17.45 26.08
C GLY A 197 -19.10 16.39 26.53
N THR A 198 -19.22 15.29 25.79
CA THR A 198 -20.08 14.15 26.08
C THR A 198 -19.38 12.86 25.67
N GLN A 199 -19.84 11.72 26.18
CA GLN A 199 -19.32 10.44 25.74
C GLN A 199 -19.51 10.30 24.22
N THR A 200 -18.41 10.04 23.51
CA THR A 200 -18.35 10.04 22.05
C THR A 200 -17.63 8.78 21.57
N ALA A 201 -18.21 8.07 20.60
CA ALA A 201 -17.57 6.91 20.01
C ALA A 201 -16.71 7.32 18.81
N PHE A 202 -15.45 6.86 18.79
CA PHE A 202 -14.50 7.08 17.71
C PHE A 202 -14.27 5.79 16.94
N THR A 203 -14.32 5.83 15.61
CA THR A 203 -13.96 4.70 14.77
C THR A 203 -12.55 4.92 14.25
N LEU A 204 -11.66 4.02 14.63
CA LEU A 204 -10.29 3.95 14.15
C LEU A 204 -10.21 2.84 13.08
N SER A 205 -9.31 3.00 12.14
CA SER A 205 -9.02 2.02 11.10
C SER A 205 -7.52 1.81 10.93
N VAL A 206 -7.15 0.60 10.54
CA VAL A 206 -5.82 0.30 10.02
C VAL A 206 -5.96 -0.34 8.65
N SER A 207 -5.22 0.19 7.68
CA SER A 207 -5.03 -0.39 6.35
C SER A 207 -3.67 -1.07 6.29
N VAL A 208 -3.64 -2.33 5.86
CA VAL A 208 -2.39 -3.13 5.73
C VAL A 208 -2.22 -3.55 4.28
N THR A 209 -1.03 -3.34 3.72
CA THR A 209 -0.73 -3.67 2.32
C THR A 209 0.71 -4.17 2.17
N ASP A 210 0.88 -5.07 1.20
CA ASP A 210 2.14 -5.58 0.65
C ASP A 210 2.64 -4.70 -0.53
N GLY A 211 1.87 -3.70 -0.96
CA GLY A 211 2.17 -2.84 -2.11
C GLY A 211 1.81 -3.43 -3.48
N ALA A 212 1.37 -4.70 -3.55
CA ALA A 212 1.02 -5.40 -4.79
C ALA A 212 -0.46 -5.79 -4.85
N SER A 213 -1.07 -6.06 -3.69
CA SER A 213 -2.47 -6.43 -3.52
C SER A 213 -3.32 -5.25 -3.04
N THR A 214 -4.65 -5.38 -3.19
CA THR A 214 -5.59 -4.45 -2.55
C THR A 214 -5.41 -4.45 -1.03
N PRO A 215 -5.26 -3.28 -0.38
CA PRO A 215 -5.07 -3.21 1.06
C PRO A 215 -6.22 -3.83 1.86
N VAL A 216 -5.88 -4.53 2.93
CA VAL A 216 -6.86 -5.10 3.86
C VAL A 216 -7.11 -4.09 4.98
N VAL A 217 -8.36 -3.67 5.14
CA VAL A 217 -8.77 -2.68 6.15
C VAL A 217 -9.48 -3.35 7.32
N ARG A 218 -9.14 -2.90 8.53
CA ARG A 218 -9.83 -3.25 9.78
C ARG A 218 -10.27 -1.98 10.49
N THR A 219 -11.36 -2.08 11.24
CA THR A 219 -11.90 -0.98 12.03
C THR A 219 -12.16 -1.41 13.46
N LEU A 220 -12.12 -0.44 14.37
CA LEU A 220 -12.45 -0.59 15.78
C LEU A 220 -13.18 0.66 16.26
N THR A 221 -14.27 0.49 16.99
CA THR A 221 -14.95 1.59 17.67
C THR A 221 -14.52 1.67 19.13
N VAL A 222 -14.04 2.84 19.53
CA VAL A 222 -13.58 3.14 20.89
C VAL A 222 -14.45 4.23 21.49
N PRO A 223 -15.31 3.92 22.48
CA PRO A 223 -16.01 4.95 23.25
C PRO A 223 -15.03 5.75 24.12
N VAL A 224 -15.14 7.07 24.05
CA VAL A 224 -14.36 8.02 24.83
C VAL A 224 -15.30 8.72 25.82
N SER A 225 -15.06 8.55 27.10
CA SER A 225 -15.82 9.20 28.17
C SER A 225 -15.26 10.59 28.49
N VAL A 226 -16.11 11.46 29.02
CA VAL A 226 -15.67 12.73 29.59
C VAL A 226 -14.86 12.48 30.86
N PRO A 227 -13.82 13.30 31.15
CA PRO A 227 -13.02 13.12 32.36
C PRO A 227 -13.82 13.49 33.61
N ARG A 228 -13.55 12.77 34.69
CA ARG A 228 -14.08 13.00 36.03
C ARG A 228 -13.11 13.82 36.87
N TYR A 229 -13.63 14.63 37.79
CA TYR A 229 -12.79 15.55 38.54
C TYR A 229 -11.82 14.82 39.46
N ALA A 230 -12.34 14.00 40.37
CA ALA A 230 -11.57 13.30 41.39
C ALA A 230 -10.63 12.25 40.79
N ALA A 231 -11.09 11.53 39.76
CA ALA A 231 -10.33 10.45 39.14
C ALA A 231 -9.29 10.92 38.11
N ASP A 232 -9.60 11.96 37.33
CA ASP A 232 -8.79 12.32 36.16
C ASP A 232 -8.16 13.71 36.33
N VAL A 233 -8.98 14.75 36.54
CA VAL A 233 -8.50 16.15 36.59
C VAL A 233 -7.62 16.41 37.81
N GLN A 234 -7.99 15.87 38.97
CA GLN A 234 -7.22 16.01 40.21
C GLN A 234 -5.80 15.44 40.09
N ASN A 235 -5.63 14.42 39.24
CA ASN A 235 -4.32 13.81 39.01
C ASN A 235 -3.40 14.72 38.20
N VAL A 236 -3.94 15.55 37.29
CA VAL A 236 -3.16 16.58 36.59
C VAL A 236 -2.49 17.52 37.61
N TRP A 237 -3.23 17.95 38.64
CA TRP A 237 -2.67 18.85 39.66
C TRP A 237 -1.58 18.20 40.51
N LYS A 238 -1.65 16.88 40.70
CA LYS A 238 -0.65 16.11 41.44
C LYS A 238 0.59 15.79 40.62
N SER A 239 0.40 15.49 39.33
CA SER A 239 1.46 14.97 38.46
C SER A 239 2.28 16.08 37.82
N VAL A 240 1.71 17.26 37.60
CA VAL A 240 2.45 18.38 36.98
C VAL A 240 3.37 19.04 38.01
N PRO A 241 4.71 18.97 37.83
CA PRO A 241 5.65 19.55 38.77
C PRO A 241 5.45 21.06 38.91
N SER A 242 5.56 21.58 40.14
CA SER A 242 5.42 23.01 40.46
C SER A 242 4.02 23.62 40.27
N CYS A 243 2.99 22.84 39.90
CA CYS A 243 1.61 23.36 39.83
C CYS A 243 1.02 23.67 41.21
N THR A 244 1.37 22.90 42.25
CA THR A 244 0.89 23.11 43.62
C THR A 244 1.75 24.12 44.41
N GLY A 245 3.08 23.98 44.36
CA GLY A 245 4.01 24.79 45.16
C GLY A 245 4.13 26.27 44.79
N CYS A 246 3.42 26.75 43.75
CA CYS A 246 3.37 28.17 43.39
C CYS A 246 2.18 28.92 44.01
N HIS A 247 1.27 28.23 44.70
CA HIS A 247 -0.03 28.79 45.12
C HIS A 247 -0.27 28.82 46.64
N ASP A 248 0.70 28.34 47.43
CA ASP A 248 0.63 28.27 48.89
C ASP A 248 0.54 29.65 49.57
N SER A 249 0.96 30.72 48.88
CA SER A 249 0.90 32.11 49.35
C SER A 249 -0.23 32.96 48.73
N GLY A 250 -1.05 32.37 47.85
CA GLY A 250 -2.07 33.09 47.06
C GLY A 250 -3.52 32.63 47.26
N GLY A 251 -3.78 31.77 48.25
CA GLY A 251 -5.13 31.31 48.59
C GLY A 251 -5.76 30.33 47.58
N LEU A 252 -4.95 29.56 46.85
CA LEU A 252 -5.42 28.51 45.96
C LEU A 252 -4.83 27.16 46.41
N ASN A 253 -5.62 26.39 47.15
CA ASN A 253 -5.25 25.02 47.52
C ASN A 253 -5.74 24.06 46.43
N LEU A 254 -4.80 23.38 45.78
CA LEU A 254 -5.06 22.38 44.73
C LEU A 254 -5.03 20.93 45.24
N ALA A 255 -4.93 20.74 46.57
CA ALA A 255 -5.06 19.43 47.19
C ALA A 255 -6.46 18.85 46.96
N ALA A 256 -6.52 17.52 46.91
CA ALA A 256 -7.77 16.78 46.83
C ALA A 256 -8.77 17.25 47.90
N ALA A 257 -10.07 17.21 47.58
CA ALA A 257 -11.19 17.73 48.36
C ALA A 257 -11.34 19.27 48.47
N THR A 258 -10.30 20.07 48.20
CA THR A 258 -10.39 21.55 48.29
C THR A 258 -10.26 22.25 46.93
N SER A 259 -9.55 21.60 46.01
CA SER A 259 -9.27 22.06 44.66
C SER A 259 -10.52 22.39 43.85
N TYR A 260 -11.58 21.58 43.93
CA TYR A 260 -12.80 21.80 43.16
C TYR A 260 -13.46 23.14 43.50
N SER A 261 -13.76 23.36 44.79
CA SER A 261 -14.40 24.58 45.28
C SER A 261 -13.54 25.82 45.09
N ASN A 262 -12.22 25.65 44.98
CA ASN A 262 -11.28 26.73 44.70
C ASN A 262 -11.22 27.10 43.21
N LEU A 263 -11.66 26.23 42.31
CA LEU A 263 -11.55 26.41 40.86
C LEU A 263 -12.92 26.73 40.21
N VAL A 264 -13.95 25.94 40.49
CA VAL A 264 -15.19 26.00 39.72
C VAL A 264 -16.07 27.15 40.18
N ASN A 265 -16.53 27.98 39.24
CA ASN A 265 -17.35 29.18 39.48
C ASN A 265 -16.72 30.27 40.38
N VAL A 266 -15.45 30.12 40.76
CA VAL A 266 -14.69 31.12 41.52
C VAL A 266 -14.17 32.22 40.60
N THR A 267 -14.32 33.49 40.98
CA THR A 267 -13.79 34.62 40.21
C THR A 267 -12.26 34.58 40.16
N ALA A 268 -11.70 34.72 38.96
CA ALA A 268 -10.27 34.85 38.76
C ALA A 268 -9.89 36.33 38.74
N SER A 269 -9.72 36.95 39.92
CA SER A 269 -9.48 38.40 40.03
C SER A 269 -8.27 38.91 39.25
N ALA A 270 -7.26 38.06 39.02
CA ALA A 270 -6.10 38.36 38.19
C ALA A 270 -6.37 38.31 36.66
N CYS A 271 -7.60 38.00 36.26
CA CYS A 271 -8.05 37.76 34.89
C CYS A 271 -9.33 38.54 34.53
N GLY A 272 -9.59 39.67 35.20
CA GLY A 272 -10.80 40.44 34.99
C GLY A 272 -12.06 39.67 35.42
N SER A 273 -13.06 39.59 34.54
CA SER A 273 -14.37 38.97 34.82
C SER A 273 -14.43 37.46 34.61
N PHE A 274 -13.31 36.81 34.30
CA PHE A 274 -13.27 35.37 34.07
C PHE A 274 -13.51 34.59 35.37
N LYS A 275 -14.08 33.40 35.23
CA LYS A 275 -14.03 32.37 36.28
C LYS A 275 -12.73 31.60 36.16
N ARG A 276 -12.19 31.12 37.29
CA ARG A 276 -11.03 30.21 37.33
C ARG A 276 -11.33 29.00 36.44
N VAL A 277 -12.49 28.37 36.67
CA VAL A 277 -13.14 27.44 35.74
C VAL A 277 -14.59 27.90 35.55
N ALA A 278 -14.98 28.11 34.29
CA ALA A 278 -16.35 28.37 33.85
C ALA A 278 -16.96 27.06 33.29
N PRO A 279 -17.85 26.39 34.02
CA PRO A 279 -18.56 25.20 33.52
C PRO A 279 -19.13 25.38 32.11
N GLY A 280 -18.85 24.44 31.22
CA GLY A 280 -19.33 24.43 29.84
C GLY A 280 -18.55 25.32 28.86
N ASP A 281 -17.61 26.14 29.35
CA ASP A 281 -16.88 27.09 28.52
C ASP A 281 -15.37 27.08 28.84
N PRO A 282 -14.60 26.19 28.18
CA PRO A 282 -13.15 26.12 28.34
C PRO A 282 -12.46 27.42 27.93
N ASP A 283 -12.94 28.10 26.88
CA ASP A 283 -12.30 29.30 26.37
C ASP A 283 -12.54 30.51 27.29
N ARG A 284 -13.64 30.53 28.05
CA ARG A 284 -13.87 31.51 29.12
C ARG A 284 -13.35 31.08 30.50
N SER A 285 -12.56 30.01 30.58
CA SER A 285 -11.95 29.56 31.82
C SER A 285 -10.52 30.08 31.96
N ALA A 286 -10.27 30.91 32.98
CA ALA A 286 -8.95 31.48 33.25
C ALA A 286 -7.85 30.41 33.45
N LEU A 287 -8.21 29.23 33.94
CA LEU A 287 -7.32 28.09 34.04
C LEU A 287 -6.75 27.73 32.67
N ILE A 288 -7.60 27.49 31.68
CA ILE A 288 -7.20 27.13 30.31
C ILE A 288 -6.34 28.22 29.68
N GLN A 289 -6.76 29.49 29.81
CA GLN A 289 -6.01 30.65 29.34
C GLN A 289 -4.57 30.67 29.88
N LYS A 290 -4.39 30.29 31.15
CA LYS A 290 -3.06 30.19 31.78
C LYS A 290 -2.27 28.96 31.34
N LEU A 291 -2.89 27.80 31.14
CA LEU A 291 -2.17 26.58 30.70
C LEU A 291 -1.69 26.73 29.24
N GLU A 292 -2.48 27.40 28.40
CA GLU A 292 -2.16 27.72 27.01
C GLU A 292 -1.26 28.95 26.88
N GLY A 293 -1.27 29.84 27.87
CA GLY A 293 -0.51 31.10 27.85
C GLY A 293 -1.08 32.14 26.91
N THR A 294 -2.37 32.07 26.63
CA THR A 294 -3.11 32.94 25.71
C THR A 294 -3.58 34.23 26.38
N ALA A 295 -3.87 34.20 27.68
CA ALA A 295 -4.23 35.36 28.48
C ALA A 295 -3.91 35.15 29.97
N CYS A 296 -4.42 36.02 30.86
CA CYS A 296 -4.42 35.80 32.31
C CYS A 296 -3.05 35.87 33.02
N GLY A 297 -2.09 36.64 32.49
CA GLY A 297 -0.77 36.83 33.10
C GLY A 297 0.23 35.74 32.68
N THR A 298 1.15 35.36 33.56
CA THR A 298 2.20 34.37 33.22
C THR A 298 1.61 32.98 32.99
N ARG A 299 2.06 32.34 31.91
CA ARG A 299 1.71 30.96 31.55
C ARG A 299 2.08 29.97 32.66
N MET A 300 1.19 29.02 32.94
CA MET A 300 1.41 27.94 33.89
C MET A 300 1.83 26.65 33.17
N PRO A 301 2.72 25.83 33.76
CA PRO A 301 3.44 26.07 35.03
C PRO A 301 4.54 27.14 34.91
N ARG A 302 4.70 27.99 35.92
CA ARG A 302 5.64 29.14 35.90
C ARG A 302 7.09 28.75 35.58
N ASN A 303 7.53 27.60 36.10
CA ASN A 303 8.91 27.10 35.94
C ASN A 303 9.11 26.23 34.69
N ASN A 304 8.03 25.86 34.00
CA ASN A 304 8.07 25.12 32.73
C ASN A 304 6.87 25.53 31.86
N PRO A 305 6.88 26.75 31.28
CA PRO A 305 5.71 27.29 30.58
C PRO A 305 5.32 26.47 29.34
N THR A 306 6.21 25.63 28.79
CA THR A 306 5.93 24.79 27.62
C THR A 306 5.39 23.40 27.98
N TYR A 307 5.22 23.07 29.26
CA TYR A 307 4.81 21.72 29.68
C TYR A 307 3.56 21.21 28.96
N PHE A 308 2.48 21.99 28.89
CA PHE A 308 1.25 21.57 28.19
C PHE A 308 1.37 21.58 26.66
N ASN A 309 2.40 22.18 26.07
CA ASN A 309 2.71 21.97 24.65
C ASN A 309 3.31 20.58 24.42
N GLN A 310 4.07 20.08 25.40
CA GLN A 310 4.69 18.76 25.38
C GLN A 310 3.72 17.66 25.82
N HIS A 311 2.68 18.03 26.59
CA HIS A 311 1.61 17.18 27.09
C HIS A 311 0.22 17.70 26.70
N PRO A 312 -0.09 17.78 25.38
CA PRO A 312 -1.38 18.27 24.90
C PRO A 312 -2.56 17.39 25.34
N ASP A 313 -2.29 16.12 25.62
CA ASP A 313 -3.22 15.14 26.19
C ASP A 313 -3.82 15.62 27.52
N LEU A 314 -2.99 16.16 28.42
CA LEU A 314 -3.45 16.67 29.71
C LEU A 314 -4.29 17.95 29.56
N LEU A 315 -3.97 18.79 28.58
CA LEU A 315 -4.78 19.97 28.28
C LEU A 315 -6.15 19.56 27.73
N ILE A 316 -6.20 18.58 26.83
CA ILE A 316 -7.45 18.02 26.30
C ILE A 316 -8.31 17.44 27.41
N LEU A 317 -7.70 16.73 28.37
CA LEU A 317 -8.40 16.18 29.53
C LEU A 317 -9.09 17.31 30.31
N VAL A 318 -8.35 18.36 30.70
CA VAL A 318 -8.94 19.47 31.46
C VAL A 318 -10.00 20.21 30.64
N ARG A 319 -9.75 20.48 29.36
CA ARG A 319 -10.73 21.16 28.47
C ARG A 319 -12.01 20.34 28.31
N SER A 320 -11.90 19.01 28.18
CA SER A 320 -13.05 18.11 28.04
C SER A 320 -13.91 18.09 29.29
N TRP A 321 -13.29 18.03 30.46
CA TRP A 321 -14.03 18.13 31.73
C TRP A 321 -14.77 19.47 31.87
N ILE A 322 -14.11 20.58 31.52
CA ILE A 322 -14.76 21.90 31.56
C ILE A 322 -15.92 21.95 30.57
N LEU A 323 -15.70 21.51 29.33
CA LEU A 323 -16.73 21.49 28.27
C LEU A 323 -17.94 20.65 28.68
N ALA A 324 -17.71 19.55 29.39
CA ALA A 324 -18.75 18.68 29.94
C ALA A 324 -19.49 19.28 31.17
N GLY A 325 -19.23 20.54 31.53
CA GLY A 325 -19.88 21.23 32.64
C GLY A 325 -19.12 21.21 33.96
N ALA A 326 -17.85 20.79 33.96
CA ALA A 326 -16.98 20.82 35.13
C ALA A 326 -17.60 20.18 36.40
N ALA A 327 -18.26 19.04 36.25
CA ALA A 327 -18.92 18.35 37.36
C ALA A 327 -17.92 17.90 38.44
N ASN A 328 -18.36 17.91 39.70
CA ASN A 328 -17.67 17.25 40.81
C ASN A 328 -18.27 15.86 40.96
N ASP A 329 -17.44 14.81 40.87
CA ASP A 329 -17.83 13.43 41.14
C ASP A 329 -17.51 12.99 42.58
#